data_AF-A0A6I6JWM8-F1
#
_entry.id   AF-A0A6I6JWM8-F1
#
_cell.length_a   1.000
_cell.length_b   1.000
_cell.length_c   1.000
_cell.angle_alpha   90.00
_cell.angle_beta   90.00
_cell.angle_gamma   90.00
#
_symmetry.space_group_name_H-M   'P 1'
#
loop_
_entity.id
_entity.type
_entity.pdbx_description
1 polymer ?
#
loop_
_entity_poly.entity_id
_entity_poly.type
_entity_poly.pdbx_seq_one_letter_code
_entity_poly.pdbx_strand_id
1 'polypeptide(L)'
;MKHLLTTTILLYILGIGAGYAQEDEESQDNIFQGTRFVNAQSANLVEKGKLNLSIQHRFGDISGGLYELFGLDLATMRLGFEYGFGDNFNLGIGRSTYLKTYDGFAKFRFVQQSSDFPFTITATAEGAIPTLKNYFPDSNDDFSDKFSGAVQLHLAKTIQNFGIQVSPGYLNTGYLNSENTSYSLFTLGLGASVKVSKKVSVNLEYLHSFNNDYSNTKPLSLGVDLDTGGHLFQLIVSNSQQMFGQYLYTHTSGDWGDGHVYFGFNLIRQFRIKYY
;
A
#
# COMPACT_ATOMS: atom_id res chain seq x y z
N MET A 1 -15.48 16.30 26.70
CA MET A 1 -14.39 17.24 26.38
C MET A 1 -13.29 16.65 25.50
N LYS A 2 -12.81 15.42 25.71
CA LYS A 2 -11.77 14.79 24.85
C LYS A 2 -12.24 14.47 23.41
N HIS A 3 -13.51 14.16 23.19
CA HIS A 3 -14.07 13.88 21.85
C HIS A 3 -14.28 15.14 20.99
N LEU A 4 -14.47 16.32 21.61
CA LEU A 4 -14.68 17.57 20.87
C LEU A 4 -13.37 18.07 20.25
N LEU A 5 -12.24 17.82 20.92
CA LEU A 5 -10.91 18.22 20.45
C LEU A 5 -10.46 17.41 19.22
N THR A 6 -10.82 16.12 19.14
CA THR A 6 -10.46 15.23 18.03
C THR A 6 -11.23 15.57 16.75
N THR A 7 -12.53 15.90 16.87
CA THR A 7 -13.34 16.34 15.72
C THR A 7 -12.91 17.71 15.19
N THR A 8 -12.44 18.60 16.06
CA THR A 8 -12.01 19.96 15.68
C THR A 8 -10.68 19.94 14.92
N ILE A 9 -9.75 19.03 15.26
CA ILE A 9 -8.48 18.86 14.52
C ILE A 9 -8.73 18.26 13.13
N LEU A 10 -9.66 17.31 12.99
CA LEU A 10 -10.03 16.72 11.70
C LEU A 10 -10.66 17.75 10.74
N LEU A 11 -11.49 18.65 11.27
CA LEU A 11 -12.07 19.78 10.52
C LEU A 11 -11.04 20.85 10.15
N TYR A 12 -10.02 21.08 10.99
CA TYR A 12 -8.93 22.00 10.65
C TYR A 12 -8.03 21.45 9.54
N ILE A 13 -7.77 20.14 9.53
CA ILE A 13 -6.99 19.48 8.45
C ILE A 13 -7.78 19.47 7.14
N LEU A 14 -9.11 19.31 7.19
CA LEU A 14 -9.99 19.39 6.01
C LEU A 14 -10.21 20.83 5.52
N GLY A 15 -10.22 21.82 6.42
CA GLY A 15 -10.47 23.23 6.09
C GLY A 15 -9.31 23.96 5.41
N ILE A 16 -8.06 23.51 5.61
CA ILE A 16 -6.87 24.13 4.99
C ILE A 16 -6.71 23.70 3.51
N GLY A 17 -7.40 22.63 3.07
CA GLY A 17 -7.29 22.11 1.70
C GLY A 17 -8.04 22.88 0.62
N ALA A 18 -8.85 23.88 0.97
CA ALA A 18 -9.72 24.59 0.01
C ALA A 18 -9.09 25.83 -0.64
N GLY A 19 -7.81 26.12 -0.38
CA GLY A 19 -7.21 27.44 -0.67
C GLY A 19 -5.90 27.49 -1.46
N TYR A 20 -5.46 26.40 -2.10
CA TYR A 20 -4.26 26.44 -2.96
C TYR A 20 -4.62 26.03 -4.38
N ALA A 21 -5.18 26.98 -5.13
CA ALA A 21 -5.03 26.99 -6.58
C ALA A 21 -3.59 27.43 -6.85
N GLN A 22 -2.70 26.47 -7.07
CA GLN A 22 -1.30 26.73 -7.44
C GLN A 22 -1.28 27.04 -8.94
N GLU A 23 -0.89 28.27 -9.29
CA GLU A 23 -0.53 28.68 -10.65
C GLU A 23 0.58 27.76 -11.21
N ASP A 24 0.70 27.71 -12.54
CA ASP A 24 1.53 26.82 -13.37
C ASP A 24 3.02 26.74 -12.97
N GLU A 25 3.33 26.10 -11.84
CA GLU A 25 4.67 25.66 -11.47
C GLU A 25 5.00 24.36 -12.20
N GLU A 26 6.22 24.23 -12.72
CA GLU A 26 6.69 23.02 -13.39
C GLU A 26 6.84 21.88 -12.36
N SER A 27 5.73 21.19 -12.11
CA SER A 27 5.68 20.08 -11.17
C SER A 27 6.55 18.94 -11.65
N GLN A 28 7.36 18.39 -10.76
CA GLN A 28 8.17 17.21 -11.01
C GLN A 28 7.37 15.95 -10.68
N ASP A 29 7.21 15.05 -11.65
CA ASP A 29 6.61 13.74 -11.42
C ASP A 29 7.52 12.86 -10.55
N ASN A 30 6.93 12.06 -9.66
CA ASN A 30 7.71 11.07 -8.94
C ASN A 30 8.18 9.96 -9.89
N ILE A 31 9.38 9.44 -9.63
CA ILE A 31 9.97 8.38 -10.47
C ILE A 31 9.26 7.03 -10.37
N PHE A 32 8.40 6.82 -9.36
CA PHE A 32 7.67 5.57 -9.16
C PHE A 32 6.71 5.35 -10.32
N GLN A 33 6.59 4.13 -10.83
CA GLN A 33 5.73 3.87 -12.00
C GLN A 33 4.26 3.65 -11.62
N GLY A 34 3.99 3.18 -10.40
CA GLY A 34 2.64 2.86 -9.93
C GLY A 34 2.18 3.71 -8.75
N THR A 35 0.88 3.62 -8.43
CA THR A 35 0.26 4.18 -7.20
C THR A 35 0.55 3.35 -5.94
N ARG A 36 1.16 2.18 -6.13
CA ARG A 36 1.79 1.34 -5.12
C ARG A 36 3.23 1.13 -5.48
N PHE A 37 4.07 1.01 -4.45
CA PHE A 37 5.51 0.81 -4.61
C PHE A 37 5.80 -0.63 -4.99
N VAL A 38 5.70 -1.54 -4.02
CA VAL A 38 5.67 -2.99 -4.25
C VAL A 38 4.35 -3.53 -3.70
N ASN A 39 4.09 -3.31 -2.41
CA ASN A 39 2.81 -3.62 -1.78
C ASN A 39 2.19 -2.38 -1.13
N ALA A 40 3.00 -1.54 -0.51
CA ALA A 40 2.59 -0.32 0.14
C ALA A 40 2.21 0.78 -0.86
N GLN A 41 1.49 1.80 -0.37
CA GLN A 41 1.10 2.95 -1.17
C GLN A 41 2.32 3.80 -1.54
N SER A 42 2.36 4.28 -2.78
CA SER A 42 3.30 5.32 -3.19
C SER A 42 2.63 6.70 -3.13
N ALA A 43 3.44 7.76 -3.22
CA ALA A 43 2.98 9.15 -3.35
C ALA A 43 2.33 9.46 -4.71
N ASN A 44 2.25 8.48 -5.61
CA ASN A 44 1.52 8.64 -6.86
C ASN A 44 0.04 8.40 -6.69
N LEU A 45 -0.72 9.15 -7.48
CA LEU A 45 -2.15 9.07 -7.61
C LEU A 45 -2.49 8.66 -9.04
N VAL A 46 -3.61 7.95 -9.18
CA VAL A 46 -4.30 7.81 -10.47
C VAL A 46 -4.74 9.18 -10.94
N GLU A 47 -4.47 9.49 -12.21
CA GLU A 47 -4.89 10.75 -12.82
C GLU A 47 -6.42 10.91 -12.83
N LYS A 48 -6.86 12.17 -12.85
CA LYS A 48 -8.27 12.59 -12.95
C LYS A 48 -9.05 11.81 -14.01
N GLY A 49 -10.19 11.25 -13.61
CA GLY A 49 -11.10 10.55 -14.54
C GLY A 49 -10.57 9.21 -15.04
N LYS A 50 -9.54 8.67 -14.40
CA LYS A 50 -9.00 7.36 -14.72
C LYS A 50 -9.24 6.38 -13.58
N LEU A 51 -9.41 5.12 -13.96
CA LEU A 51 -9.57 3.98 -13.06
C LEU A 51 -8.40 3.02 -13.26
N ASN A 52 -7.63 2.77 -12.22
CA ASN A 52 -6.68 1.66 -12.18
C ASN A 52 -7.41 0.40 -11.70
N LEU A 53 -7.37 -0.65 -12.51
CA LEU A 53 -7.58 -2.02 -12.10
C LEU A 53 -6.23 -2.61 -11.70
N SER A 54 -6.16 -3.21 -10.52
CA SER A 54 -4.97 -3.90 -10.01
C SER A 54 -5.31 -5.36 -9.72
N ILE A 55 -4.55 -6.27 -10.34
CA ILE A 55 -4.56 -7.70 -10.02
C ILE A 55 -3.20 -8.01 -9.40
N GLN A 56 -3.20 -8.37 -8.13
CA GLN A 56 -1.98 -8.70 -7.40
C GLN A 56 -2.00 -10.19 -7.10
N HIS A 57 -0.88 -10.84 -7.32
CA HIS A 57 -0.70 -12.28 -7.17
C HIS A 57 0.60 -12.55 -6.43
N ARG A 58 0.55 -13.37 -5.38
CA ARG A 58 1.74 -13.90 -4.72
C ARG A 58 1.63 -15.42 -4.68
N PHE A 59 2.65 -16.07 -5.17
CA PHE A 59 2.77 -17.53 -5.16
C PHE A 59 3.10 -18.03 -3.76
N GLY A 60 3.15 -19.35 -3.59
CA GLY A 60 3.67 -20.01 -2.41
C GLY A 60 5.16 -19.77 -2.19
N ASP A 61 5.69 -20.38 -1.14
CA ASP A 61 7.09 -20.27 -0.75
C ASP A 61 7.99 -20.95 -1.79
N ILE A 62 9.01 -20.24 -2.28
CA ILE A 62 9.94 -20.78 -3.28
C ILE A 62 10.81 -21.92 -2.75
N SER A 63 11.01 -22.00 -1.43
CA SER A 63 11.84 -23.01 -0.77
C SER A 63 11.30 -24.44 -0.95
N GLY A 64 10.03 -24.60 -1.32
CA GLY A 64 9.44 -25.90 -1.68
C GLY A 64 10.06 -26.56 -2.92
N GLY A 65 10.89 -25.83 -3.69
CA GLY A 65 11.67 -26.37 -4.80
C GLY A 65 10.81 -26.95 -5.92
N LEU A 66 11.38 -27.84 -6.75
CA LEU A 66 10.69 -28.41 -7.92
C LEU A 66 9.40 -29.17 -7.57
N TYR A 67 9.30 -29.74 -6.36
CA TYR A 67 8.12 -30.51 -5.94
C TYR A 67 6.87 -29.63 -5.83
N GLU A 68 7.02 -28.41 -5.28
CA GLU A 68 5.97 -27.38 -5.22
C GLU A 68 6.06 -26.39 -6.39
N LEU A 69 6.80 -26.76 -7.45
CA LEU A 69 7.11 -25.92 -8.60
C LEU A 69 7.60 -24.50 -8.22
N PHE A 70 8.46 -24.41 -7.21
CA PHE A 70 8.96 -23.16 -6.60
C PHE A 70 7.82 -22.24 -6.11
N GLY A 71 6.79 -22.85 -5.51
CA GLY A 71 5.63 -22.16 -4.94
C GLY A 71 4.52 -21.87 -5.94
N LEU A 72 4.70 -22.17 -7.24
CA LEU A 72 3.72 -21.83 -8.28
C LEU A 72 2.37 -22.57 -8.14
N ASP A 73 2.33 -23.67 -7.38
CA ASP A 73 1.13 -24.48 -7.13
C ASP A 73 0.17 -23.84 -6.10
N LEU A 74 0.64 -22.85 -5.35
CA LEU A 74 -0.14 -22.11 -4.35
C LEU A 74 -0.20 -20.63 -4.69
N ALA A 75 -1.30 -19.98 -4.33
CA ALA A 75 -1.49 -18.57 -4.65
C ALA A 75 -2.41 -17.85 -3.65
N THR A 76 -2.05 -16.60 -3.38
CA THR A 76 -2.97 -15.60 -2.83
C THR A 76 -3.09 -14.45 -3.83
N MET A 77 -4.30 -13.91 -3.95
CA MET A 77 -4.64 -12.89 -4.93
C MET A 77 -5.37 -11.72 -4.26
N ARG A 78 -5.16 -10.52 -4.80
CA ARG A 78 -5.97 -9.35 -4.49
C ARG A 78 -6.43 -8.69 -5.79
N LEU A 79 -7.73 -8.42 -5.87
CA LEU A 79 -8.35 -7.60 -6.90
C LEU A 79 -8.62 -6.22 -6.32
N GLY A 80 -8.18 -5.16 -6.98
CA GLY A 80 -8.34 -3.79 -6.52
C GLY A 80 -8.73 -2.82 -7.62
N PHE A 81 -9.44 -1.77 -7.22
CA PHE A 81 -9.83 -0.65 -8.06
C PHE A 81 -9.42 0.65 -7.37
N GLU A 82 -8.88 1.59 -8.13
CA GLU A 82 -8.51 2.92 -7.63
C GLU A 82 -8.88 3.98 -8.67
N TYR A 83 -9.65 4.98 -8.26
CA TYR A 83 -10.15 6.04 -9.14
C TYR A 83 -9.63 7.41 -8.73
N GLY A 84 -9.18 8.20 -9.71
CA GLY A 84 -8.71 9.57 -9.53
C GLY A 84 -9.83 10.60 -9.63
N PHE A 85 -10.14 11.24 -8.50
CA PHE A 85 -11.06 12.37 -8.37
C PHE A 85 -10.28 13.69 -8.36
N GLY A 86 -10.48 14.50 -9.40
CA GLY A 86 -9.68 15.72 -9.55
C GLY A 86 -8.19 15.38 -9.66
N ASP A 87 -7.34 16.32 -9.26
CA ASP A 87 -5.89 16.21 -9.46
C ASP A 87 -5.13 15.74 -8.20
N ASN A 88 -5.83 15.65 -7.06
CA ASN A 88 -5.21 15.42 -5.76
C ASN A 88 -5.94 14.42 -4.85
N PHE A 89 -7.00 13.75 -5.31
CA PHE A 89 -7.76 12.82 -4.47
C PHE A 89 -8.06 11.50 -5.16
N ASN A 90 -7.83 10.39 -4.46
CA ASN A 90 -8.10 9.05 -4.93
C ASN A 90 -8.93 8.27 -3.91
N LEU A 91 -9.85 7.45 -4.41
CA LEU A 91 -10.46 6.38 -3.61
C LEU A 91 -10.13 5.04 -4.24
N GLY A 92 -9.91 4.05 -3.38
CA GLY A 92 -9.75 2.68 -3.83
C GLY A 92 -10.48 1.69 -2.94
N ILE A 93 -10.80 0.55 -3.54
CA ILE A 93 -11.39 -0.61 -2.88
C ILE A 93 -10.70 -1.88 -3.36
N GLY A 94 -10.76 -2.93 -2.58
CA GLY A 94 -10.17 -4.21 -2.93
C GLY A 94 -10.80 -5.39 -2.21
N ARG A 95 -10.50 -6.57 -2.76
CA ARG A 95 -10.83 -7.85 -2.16
C ARG A 95 -9.65 -8.80 -2.30
N SER A 96 -9.27 -9.41 -1.19
CA SER A 96 -8.18 -10.37 -1.10
C SER A 96 -8.71 -11.77 -0.84
N THR A 97 -8.02 -12.78 -1.37
CA THR A 97 -8.33 -14.18 -1.06
C THR A 97 -7.97 -14.53 0.38
N TYR A 98 -6.90 -13.93 0.89
CA TYR A 98 -6.51 -14.04 2.30
C TYR A 98 -7.63 -13.51 3.21
N LEU A 99 -8.11 -14.38 4.09
CA LEU A 99 -9.26 -14.16 5.00
C LEU A 99 -10.53 -13.58 4.35
N LYS A 100 -10.66 -13.74 3.02
CA LYS A 100 -11.75 -13.14 2.22
C LYS A 100 -11.93 -11.64 2.51
N THR A 101 -10.83 -10.93 2.77
CA THR A 101 -10.89 -9.57 3.28
C THR A 101 -11.33 -8.58 2.21
N TYR A 102 -12.21 -7.65 2.60
CA TYR A 102 -12.46 -6.42 1.85
C TYR A 102 -11.63 -5.29 2.43
N ASP A 103 -11.05 -4.46 1.58
CA ASP A 103 -10.29 -3.29 1.98
C ASP A 103 -10.69 -2.06 1.15
N GLY A 104 -10.42 -0.88 1.69
CA GLY A 104 -10.61 0.38 1.00
C GLY A 104 -9.69 1.45 1.54
N PHE A 105 -9.45 2.48 0.72
CA PHE A 105 -8.60 3.59 1.11
C PHE A 105 -9.01 4.90 0.43
N ALA A 106 -8.66 6.00 1.07
CA ALA A 106 -8.66 7.33 0.53
C ALA A 106 -7.23 7.86 0.53
N LYS A 107 -6.77 8.43 -0.58
CA LYS A 107 -5.44 9.01 -0.72
C LYS A 107 -5.54 10.45 -1.19
N PHE A 108 -4.85 11.35 -0.52
CA PHE A 108 -4.86 12.78 -0.83
C PHE A 108 -3.44 13.31 -1.01
N ARG A 109 -3.20 14.12 -2.04
CA ARG A 109 -1.94 14.83 -2.28
C ARG A 109 -2.04 16.26 -1.79
N PHE A 110 -1.17 16.62 -0.84
CA PHE A 110 -1.10 17.99 -0.33
C PHE A 110 -0.24 18.88 -1.22
N VAL A 111 0.90 18.36 -1.66
CA VAL A 111 1.87 19.09 -2.49
C VAL A 111 2.64 18.10 -3.34
N GLN A 112 3.00 18.53 -4.55
CA GLN A 112 3.88 17.80 -5.45
C GLN A 112 5.27 18.44 -5.44
N GLN A 113 6.30 17.62 -5.60
CA GLN A 113 7.66 18.12 -5.77
C GLN A 113 7.72 19.09 -6.96
N SER A 114 8.43 20.20 -6.81
CA SER A 114 8.66 21.22 -7.84
C SER A 114 10.08 21.79 -7.72
N SER A 115 10.41 22.81 -8.52
CA SER A 115 11.63 23.61 -8.37
C SER A 115 11.77 24.22 -6.99
N ASP A 116 10.65 24.62 -6.38
CA ASP A 116 10.61 25.43 -5.17
C ASP A 116 10.30 24.59 -3.92
N PHE A 117 9.70 23.41 -4.09
CA PHE A 117 9.43 22.49 -3.00
C PHE A 117 10.01 21.08 -3.23
N PRO A 118 10.87 20.57 -2.32
CA PRO A 118 11.72 19.41 -2.61
C PRO A 118 11.04 18.03 -2.44
N PHE A 119 9.76 17.96 -2.07
CA PHE A 119 9.07 16.71 -1.76
C PHE A 119 7.67 16.65 -2.39
N THR A 120 7.22 15.45 -2.75
CA THR A 120 5.79 15.16 -2.88
C THR A 120 5.28 14.68 -1.53
N ILE A 121 4.20 15.27 -1.03
CA ILE A 121 3.55 14.87 0.22
C ILE A 121 2.13 14.39 -0.06
N THR A 122 1.84 13.15 0.32
CA THR A 122 0.50 12.56 0.25
C THR A 122 0.15 11.90 1.58
N ALA A 123 -1.13 11.75 1.90
CA ALA A 123 -1.57 10.88 2.97
C ALA A 123 -2.54 9.82 2.45
N THR A 124 -2.49 8.65 3.06
CA THR A 124 -3.49 7.59 2.86
C THR A 124 -4.17 7.29 4.19
N ALA A 125 -5.49 7.18 4.15
CA ALA A 125 -6.28 6.54 5.20
C ALA A 125 -6.88 5.26 4.62
N GLU A 126 -6.68 4.12 5.27
CA GLU A 126 -7.14 2.81 4.80
C GLU A 126 -7.87 2.05 5.91
N GLY A 127 -8.77 1.16 5.48
CA GLY A 127 -9.48 0.27 6.36
C GLY A 127 -9.67 -1.10 5.72
N ALA A 128 -9.71 -2.14 6.55
CA ALA A 128 -9.92 -3.51 6.08
C ALA A 128 -10.78 -4.32 7.05
N ILE A 129 -11.57 -5.24 6.51
CA ILE A 129 -12.48 -6.12 7.24
C ILE A 129 -12.36 -7.57 6.73
N PRO A 130 -11.78 -8.49 7.50
CA PRO A 130 -11.79 -9.91 7.16
C PRO A 130 -13.20 -10.50 7.26
N THR A 131 -13.57 -11.39 6.34
CA THR A 131 -14.93 -11.96 6.24
C THR A 131 -14.97 -13.48 6.11
N LEU A 132 -13.84 -14.15 6.38
CA LEU A 132 -13.79 -15.62 6.39
C LEU A 132 -14.71 -16.17 7.48
N LYS A 133 -15.60 -17.09 7.11
CA LYS A 133 -16.56 -17.73 8.02
C LYS A 133 -15.87 -18.70 8.97
N ASN A 134 -16.36 -18.78 10.21
CA ASN A 134 -15.89 -19.72 11.25
C ASN A 134 -14.38 -19.63 11.50
N TYR A 135 -13.81 -18.44 11.36
CA TYR A 135 -12.39 -18.19 11.62
C TYR A 135 -12.17 -17.52 12.97
N PHE A 136 -12.94 -16.47 13.27
CA PHE A 136 -12.84 -15.72 14.52
C PHE A 136 -13.61 -16.40 15.66
N PRO A 137 -13.16 -16.30 16.91
CA PRO A 137 -13.95 -16.74 18.07
C PRO A 137 -15.26 -15.96 18.15
N ASP A 138 -16.35 -16.61 18.59
CA ASP A 138 -17.67 -15.99 18.70
C ASP A 138 -17.67 -14.68 19.52
N SER A 139 -16.77 -14.56 20.49
CA SER A 139 -16.60 -13.35 21.32
C SER A 139 -15.90 -12.18 20.62
N ASN A 140 -15.35 -12.39 19.41
CA ASN A 140 -14.59 -11.40 18.64
C ASN A 140 -14.93 -11.45 17.13
N ASP A 141 -16.14 -11.91 16.77
CA ASP A 141 -16.59 -12.02 15.36
C ASP A 141 -17.49 -10.85 14.91
N ASP A 142 -17.66 -9.83 15.75
CA ASP A 142 -18.38 -8.62 15.36
C ASP A 142 -17.54 -7.77 14.39
N PHE A 143 -18.22 -6.89 13.64
CA PHE A 143 -17.56 -5.99 12.70
C PHE A 143 -16.51 -5.10 13.39
N SER A 144 -16.84 -4.56 14.57
CA SER A 144 -15.95 -3.67 15.34
C SER A 144 -14.68 -4.36 15.79
N ASP A 145 -14.75 -5.67 16.09
CA ASP A 145 -13.59 -6.43 16.57
C ASP A 145 -12.62 -6.70 15.43
N LYS A 146 -13.16 -6.97 14.23
CA LYS A 146 -12.37 -7.36 13.06
C LYS A 146 -11.88 -6.18 12.23
N PHE A 147 -12.56 -5.03 12.30
CA PHE A 147 -12.21 -3.87 11.50
C PHE A 147 -10.83 -3.34 11.89
N SER A 148 -10.02 -3.07 10.88
CA SER A 148 -8.71 -2.45 11.03
C SER A 148 -8.66 -1.12 10.31
N GLY A 149 -7.87 -0.19 10.84
CA GLY A 149 -7.69 1.14 10.24
C GLY A 149 -6.24 1.60 10.33
N ALA A 150 -5.74 2.21 9.26
CA ALA A 150 -4.42 2.80 9.25
C ALA A 150 -4.41 4.17 8.57
N VAL A 151 -3.50 5.03 9.02
CA VAL A 151 -3.21 6.32 8.39
C VAL A 151 -1.71 6.45 8.21
N GLN A 152 -1.28 6.83 7.00
CA GLN A 152 0.12 7.03 6.66
C GLN A 152 0.32 8.35 5.94
N LEU A 153 1.42 9.02 6.23
CA LEU A 153 1.90 10.19 5.51
C LEU A 153 3.08 9.76 4.65
N HIS A 154 3.04 9.94 3.34
CA HIS A 154 4.10 9.58 2.42
C HIS A 154 4.87 10.83 1.98
N LEU A 155 6.15 10.85 2.30
CA LEU A 155 7.11 11.88 1.90
C LEU A 155 8.01 11.29 0.82
N ALA A 156 7.81 11.70 -0.42
CA ALA A 156 8.57 11.21 -1.56
C ALA A 156 9.48 12.29 -2.14
N LYS A 157 10.65 11.89 -2.62
CA LYS A 157 11.58 12.75 -3.33
C LYS A 157 12.18 12.02 -4.52
N THR A 158 12.23 12.70 -5.65
CA THR A 158 12.89 12.27 -6.88
C THR A 158 14.12 13.11 -7.15
N ILE A 159 15.25 12.46 -7.42
CA ILE A 159 16.52 13.08 -7.80
C ILE A 159 17.01 12.34 -9.04
N GLN A 160 16.94 12.99 -10.20
CA GLN A 160 17.28 12.38 -11.49
C GLN A 160 16.52 11.07 -11.74
N ASN A 161 17.22 9.93 -11.79
CA ASN A 161 16.66 8.59 -11.99
C ASN A 161 16.44 7.82 -10.68
N PHE A 162 16.70 8.44 -9.52
CA PHE A 162 16.51 7.84 -8.21
C PHE A 162 15.33 8.48 -7.48
N GLY A 163 14.59 7.69 -6.71
CA GLY A 163 13.52 8.20 -5.87
C GLY A 163 13.45 7.45 -4.56
N ILE A 164 13.09 8.17 -3.51
CA ILE A 164 12.91 7.63 -2.16
C ILE A 164 11.56 8.03 -1.62
N GLN A 165 11.01 7.19 -0.75
CA GLN A 165 9.80 7.48 -0.02
C GLN A 165 9.94 7.01 1.42
N VAL A 166 9.52 7.85 2.36
CA VAL A 166 9.37 7.50 3.76
C VAL A 166 7.91 7.69 4.15
N SER A 167 7.33 6.70 4.81
CA SER A 167 5.91 6.62 5.11
C SER A 167 5.66 6.34 6.59
N PRO A 168 5.86 7.32 7.50
CA PRO A 168 5.41 7.18 8.88
C PRO A 168 3.89 7.03 8.93
N GLY A 169 3.40 6.27 9.91
CA GLY A 169 1.98 6.06 10.07
C GLY A 169 1.61 5.42 11.39
N TYR A 170 0.31 5.20 11.55
CA TYR A 170 -0.29 4.54 12.68
C TYR A 170 -1.31 3.53 12.18
N LEU A 171 -1.27 2.33 12.75
CA LEU A 171 -2.13 1.21 12.43
C LEU A 171 -2.81 0.74 13.71
N ASN A 172 -4.14 0.68 13.69
CA ASN A 172 -4.93 -0.04 14.66
C ASN A 172 -5.44 -1.32 14.00
N THR A 173 -5.05 -2.46 14.54
CA THR A 173 -5.43 -3.76 13.98
C THR A 173 -6.82 -4.13 14.45
N GLY A 174 -7.54 -4.89 13.62
CA GLY A 174 -8.60 -5.74 14.14
C GLY A 174 -8.02 -6.85 15.01
N TYR A 175 -8.90 -7.70 15.54
CA TYR A 175 -8.54 -8.89 16.30
C TYR A 175 -7.65 -9.82 15.49
N LEU A 176 -6.48 -10.14 16.02
CA LEU A 176 -5.53 -11.07 15.42
C LEU A 176 -5.65 -12.42 16.11
N ASN A 177 -6.22 -13.40 15.40
CA ASN A 177 -6.39 -14.76 15.93
C ASN A 177 -5.08 -15.42 16.40
N SER A 178 -3.96 -15.17 15.72
CA SER A 178 -2.65 -15.75 16.10
C SER A 178 -2.14 -15.22 17.44
N GLU A 179 -2.50 -13.98 17.78
CA GLU A 179 -2.04 -13.27 18.98
C GLU A 179 -3.11 -13.24 20.08
N ASN A 180 -4.33 -13.65 19.75
CA ASN A 180 -5.51 -13.59 20.63
C ASN A 180 -5.74 -12.18 21.22
N THR A 181 -5.42 -11.14 20.44
CA THR A 181 -5.54 -9.73 20.85
C THR A 181 -5.52 -8.80 19.62
N SER A 182 -5.71 -7.50 19.86
CA SER A 182 -5.54 -6.42 18.89
C SER A 182 -4.38 -5.52 19.30
N TYR A 183 -3.75 -4.85 18.34
CA TYR A 183 -2.63 -3.94 18.60
C TYR A 183 -2.84 -2.56 17.99
N SER A 184 -2.11 -1.60 18.57
CA SER A 184 -1.91 -0.28 18.01
C SER A 184 -0.42 -0.08 17.77
N LEU A 185 -0.04 0.16 16.52
CA LEU A 185 1.33 0.13 16.05
C LEU A 185 1.66 1.47 15.40
N PHE A 186 2.81 2.05 15.77
CA PHE A 186 3.45 2.99 14.87
C PHE A 186 4.11 2.21 13.73
N THR A 187 4.00 2.72 12.50
CA THR A 187 4.54 2.06 11.31
C THR A 187 5.47 3.00 10.56
N LEU A 188 6.47 2.44 9.89
CA LEU A 188 7.34 3.16 8.97
C LEU A 188 7.52 2.32 7.71
N GLY A 189 7.02 2.82 6.58
CA GLY A 189 7.36 2.30 5.25
C GLY A 189 8.56 3.03 4.67
N LEU A 190 9.53 2.29 4.14
CA LEU A 190 10.67 2.82 3.40
C LEU A 190 10.62 2.26 1.97
N GLY A 191 10.70 3.15 0.99
CA GLY A 191 10.73 2.81 -0.43
C GLY A 191 11.91 3.46 -1.13
N ALA A 192 12.59 2.74 -2.01
CA ALA A 192 13.61 3.27 -2.90
C ALA A 192 13.42 2.71 -4.31
N SER A 193 13.53 3.57 -5.33
CA SER A 193 13.33 3.23 -6.73
C SER A 193 14.45 3.80 -7.58
N VAL A 194 15.00 2.98 -8.47
CA VAL A 194 15.95 3.41 -9.51
C VAL A 194 15.34 3.13 -10.87
N LYS A 195 15.16 4.18 -11.68
CA LYS A 195 14.74 4.06 -13.08
C LYS A 195 15.93 3.68 -13.94
N VAL A 196 15.92 2.45 -14.44
CA VAL A 196 16.97 1.87 -15.30
C VAL A 196 16.76 2.29 -16.75
N SER A 197 15.51 2.41 -17.19
CA SER A 197 15.15 2.91 -18.50
C SER A 197 13.79 3.62 -18.45
N LYS A 198 13.33 4.17 -19.59
CA LYS A 198 11.99 4.79 -19.67
C LYS A 198 10.86 3.88 -19.18
N LYS A 199 11.01 2.56 -19.37
CA LYS A 199 9.99 1.53 -19.11
C LYS A 199 10.34 0.57 -17.98
N VAL A 200 11.51 0.71 -17.36
CA VAL A 200 12.01 -0.25 -16.37
C VAL A 200 12.52 0.48 -15.13
N SER A 201 12.05 0.09 -13.95
CA SER A 201 12.61 0.50 -12.67
C SER A 201 12.78 -0.69 -11.73
N VAL A 202 13.75 -0.56 -10.83
CA VAL A 202 14.01 -1.51 -9.74
C VAL A 202 13.64 -0.84 -8.43
N ASN A 203 12.90 -1.56 -7.60
CA ASN A 203 12.28 -1.07 -6.39
C ASN A 203 12.71 -1.91 -5.18
N LEU A 204 12.89 -1.25 -4.04
CA LEU A 204 13.11 -1.84 -2.73
C LEU A 204 12.06 -1.28 -1.77
N GLU A 205 11.41 -2.14 -1.00
CA GLU A 205 10.42 -1.79 0.01
C GLU A 205 10.74 -2.49 1.33
N TYR A 206 10.80 -1.74 2.42
CA TYR A 206 10.93 -2.28 3.78
C TYR A 206 9.85 -1.68 4.67
N LEU A 207 9.10 -2.53 5.37
CA LEU A 207 7.98 -2.13 6.21
C LEU A 207 8.28 -2.47 7.67
N HIS A 208 8.41 -1.45 8.50
CA HIS A 208 8.68 -1.61 9.92
C HIS A 208 7.45 -1.28 10.76
N SER A 209 7.20 -2.08 11.79
CA SER A 209 6.20 -1.80 12.82
C SER A 209 6.89 -1.74 14.18
N PHE A 210 6.63 -0.67 14.93
CA PHE A 210 7.20 -0.43 16.24
C PHE A 210 6.22 -0.91 17.31
N ASN A 211 6.54 -2.02 17.96
CA ASN A 211 5.86 -2.51 19.16
C ASN A 211 6.76 -3.51 19.89
N ASN A 212 6.86 -3.38 21.22
CA ASN A 212 7.64 -4.28 22.07
C ASN A 212 6.88 -5.57 22.39
N ASP A 213 5.54 -5.53 22.36
CA ASP A 213 4.66 -6.65 22.72
C ASP A 213 4.21 -7.46 21.50
N TYR A 214 4.67 -7.08 20.30
CA TYR A 214 4.35 -7.73 19.04
C TYR A 214 5.62 -7.91 18.20
N SER A 215 6.21 -9.09 18.31
CA SER A 215 7.40 -9.48 17.56
C SER A 215 7.00 -10.22 16.29
N ASN A 216 7.35 -9.65 15.14
CA ASN A 216 7.15 -10.30 13.85
C ASN A 216 8.29 -9.97 12.90
N THR A 217 8.55 -10.88 11.96
CA THR A 217 9.45 -10.61 10.84
C THR A 217 8.91 -9.44 10.03
N LYS A 218 9.78 -8.50 9.68
CA LYS A 218 9.39 -7.29 8.97
C LYS A 218 9.44 -7.54 7.45
N PRO A 219 8.42 -7.13 6.68
CA PRO A 219 8.46 -7.31 5.23
C PRO A 219 9.61 -6.53 4.60
N LEU A 220 10.36 -7.23 3.76
CA LEU A 220 11.34 -6.71 2.85
C LEU A 220 11.01 -7.26 1.46
N SER A 221 10.87 -6.37 0.49
CA SER A 221 10.45 -6.73 -0.86
C SER A 221 11.34 -6.06 -1.91
N LEU A 222 11.64 -6.81 -2.96
CA LEU A 222 12.29 -6.35 -4.18
C LEU A 222 11.27 -6.39 -5.32
N GLY A 223 11.28 -5.35 -6.15
CA GLY A 223 10.37 -5.22 -7.29
C GLY A 223 11.09 -4.82 -8.56
N VAL A 224 10.62 -5.28 -9.70
CA VAL A 224 10.96 -4.75 -11.02
C VAL A 224 9.68 -4.33 -11.73
N ASP A 225 9.56 -3.05 -12.03
CA ASP A 225 8.44 -2.49 -12.76
C ASP A 225 8.75 -2.46 -14.25
N LEU A 226 7.81 -2.95 -15.06
CA LEU A 226 7.87 -3.04 -16.51
C LEU A 226 6.63 -2.36 -17.10
N ASP A 227 6.82 -1.16 -17.65
CA ASP A 227 5.78 -0.45 -18.39
C ASP A 227 5.73 -0.91 -19.85
N THR A 228 4.63 -1.56 -20.21
CA THR A 228 4.39 -2.07 -21.56
C THR A 228 3.68 -1.06 -22.47
N GLY A 229 3.39 0.15 -21.98
CA GLY A 229 2.64 1.20 -22.69
C GLY A 229 1.12 1.09 -22.56
N GLY A 230 0.64 0.12 -21.77
CA GLY A 230 -0.78 -0.10 -21.50
C GLY A 230 -1.02 -0.85 -20.20
N HIS A 231 -0.06 -1.67 -19.80
CA HIS A 231 -0.02 -2.32 -18.49
C HIS A 231 1.28 -1.99 -17.79
N LEU A 232 1.20 -1.77 -16.48
CA LEU A 232 2.34 -1.80 -15.59
C LEU A 232 2.39 -3.18 -14.94
N PHE A 233 3.43 -3.95 -15.27
CA PHE A 233 3.73 -5.21 -14.61
C PHE A 233 4.79 -4.95 -13.55
N GLN A 234 4.55 -5.38 -12.32
CA GLN A 234 5.54 -5.33 -11.24
C GLN A 234 5.86 -6.76 -10.87
N LEU A 235 7.07 -7.23 -11.13
CA LEU A 235 7.55 -8.55 -10.71
C LEU A 235 8.20 -8.43 -9.34
N ILE A 236 7.82 -9.29 -8.41
CA ILE A 236 8.04 -9.05 -6.98
C ILE A 236 8.59 -10.31 -6.31
N VAL A 237 9.60 -10.12 -5.46
CA VAL A 237 10.08 -11.12 -4.49
C VAL A 237 10.00 -10.49 -3.11
N SER A 238 9.36 -11.17 -2.17
CA SER A 238 9.16 -10.66 -0.81
C SER A 238 9.11 -11.79 0.20
N ASN A 239 9.53 -11.56 1.43
CA ASN A 239 9.24 -12.48 2.54
C ASN A 239 7.81 -12.33 3.09
N SER A 240 6.99 -11.45 2.53
CA SER A 240 5.56 -11.36 2.81
C SER A 240 4.73 -11.76 1.60
N GLN A 241 3.70 -12.56 1.85
CA GLN A 241 2.71 -12.95 0.84
C GLN A 241 1.52 -11.98 0.80
N GLN A 242 1.40 -11.08 1.80
CA GLN A 242 0.25 -10.19 1.94
C GLN A 242 0.43 -8.93 1.10
N MET A 243 -0.69 -8.34 0.68
CA MET A 243 -0.71 -7.30 -0.35
C MET A 243 -1.52 -6.05 0.05
N PHE A 244 -2.01 -5.98 1.29
CA PHE A 244 -2.94 -4.93 1.72
C PHE A 244 -2.98 -4.70 3.23
N GLY A 245 -3.31 -3.46 3.62
CA GLY A 245 -3.79 -3.08 4.94
C GLY A 245 -2.90 -3.51 6.10
N GLN A 246 -3.55 -3.83 7.23
CA GLN A 246 -2.88 -4.32 8.44
C GLN A 246 -1.95 -5.50 8.19
N TYR A 247 -2.33 -6.41 7.28
CA TYR A 247 -1.66 -7.69 7.09
C TYR A 247 -0.27 -7.53 6.45
N LEU A 248 0.00 -6.40 5.80
CA LEU A 248 1.36 -6.05 5.40
C LEU A 248 2.28 -5.91 6.62
N TYR A 249 1.81 -5.32 7.72
CA TYR A 249 2.63 -5.05 8.90
C TYR A 249 2.60 -6.17 9.94
N THR A 250 1.57 -7.01 9.91
CA THR A 250 1.29 -8.01 10.96
C THR A 250 1.29 -9.46 10.47
N HIS A 251 1.58 -9.73 9.20
CA HIS A 251 1.54 -11.10 8.71
C HIS A 251 2.61 -11.38 7.65
N THR A 252 3.85 -11.36 8.11
CA THR A 252 5.03 -11.81 7.37
C THR A 252 5.38 -13.21 7.86
N SER A 253 5.15 -14.22 7.02
CA SER A 253 5.43 -15.62 7.35
C SER A 253 6.80 -16.10 6.86
N GLY A 254 7.45 -15.35 5.96
CA GLY A 254 8.75 -15.70 5.41
C GLY A 254 9.92 -15.04 6.12
N ASP A 255 11.11 -15.56 5.85
CA ASP A 255 12.41 -15.07 6.33
C ASP A 255 13.44 -15.14 5.20
N TRP A 256 14.14 -14.03 4.96
CA TRP A 256 15.15 -13.95 3.89
C TRP A 256 16.41 -14.76 4.20
N GLY A 257 16.78 -14.89 5.48
CA GLY A 257 17.96 -15.65 5.92
C GLY A 257 17.80 -17.15 5.71
N ASP A 258 16.57 -17.64 5.87
CA ASP A 258 16.22 -19.05 5.69
C ASP A 258 15.76 -19.39 4.26
N GLY A 259 15.67 -18.38 3.37
CA GLY A 259 15.23 -18.55 1.99
C GLY A 259 13.72 -18.71 1.80
N HIS A 260 12.93 -18.48 2.85
CA HIS A 260 11.47 -18.48 2.84
C HIS A 260 10.95 -17.17 2.25
N VAL A 261 10.84 -17.11 0.92
CA VAL A 261 10.34 -15.94 0.19
C VAL A 261 9.32 -16.33 -0.86
N TYR A 262 8.54 -15.35 -1.28
CA TYR A 262 7.41 -15.50 -2.19
C TYR A 262 7.69 -14.69 -3.45
N PHE A 263 7.57 -15.35 -4.61
CA PHE A 263 7.53 -14.66 -5.89
C PHE A 263 6.09 -14.23 -6.21
N GLY A 264 5.93 -13.20 -7.04
CA GLY A 264 4.64 -12.87 -7.61
C GLY A 264 4.69 -11.65 -8.51
N PHE A 265 3.51 -11.14 -8.83
CA PHE A 265 3.40 -9.96 -9.66
C PHE A 265 2.20 -9.08 -9.28
N ASN A 266 2.28 -7.81 -9.65
CA ASN A 266 1.12 -6.93 -9.75
C ASN A 266 0.92 -6.58 -11.23
N LEU A 267 -0.31 -6.65 -11.71
CA LEU A 267 -0.72 -6.19 -13.02
C LEU A 267 -1.67 -5.00 -12.83
N ILE A 268 -1.24 -3.83 -13.28
CA ILE A 268 -2.06 -2.61 -13.24
C ILE A 268 -2.46 -2.23 -14.66
N ARG A 269 -3.76 -2.10 -14.88
CA ARG A 269 -4.35 -1.59 -16.11
C ARG A 269 -5.15 -0.33 -15.83
N GLN A 270 -4.81 0.74 -16.53
CA GLN A 270 -5.52 2.00 -16.43
C GLN A 270 -6.59 2.12 -17.53
N PHE A 271 -7.79 2.50 -17.12
CA PHE A 271 -8.92 2.81 -17.98
C PHE A 271 -9.25 4.30 -17.88
N ARG A 272 -9.61 4.91 -19.01
CA ARG A 272 -10.16 6.28 -19.03
C ARG A 272 -11.67 6.18 -18.91
N ILE A 273 -12.22 6.67 -17.81
CA ILE A 273 -13.65 6.74 -17.59
C ILE A 273 -14.04 8.21 -17.75
N LYS A 274 -14.22 8.64 -18.99
CA LYS A 274 -14.80 9.96 -19.25
C LYS A 274 -16.29 9.90 -18.90
N TYR A 275 -16.70 10.69 -17.92
CA TYR A 275 -18.07 11.20 -17.88
C TYR A 275 -18.16 12.31 -18.95
N TYR A 276 -19.10 12.17 -19.89
CA TYR A 276 -19.57 13.28 -20.73
C TYR A 276 -20.65 14.06 -19.98
#